data_AF-A0A421K840-F1
#
_entry.id   AF-A0A421K840-F1
#
_cell.length_a   1.000
_cell.length_b   1.000
_cell.length_c   1.000
_cell.angle_alpha   90.00
_cell.angle_beta   90.00
_cell.angle_gamma   90.00
#
_symmetry.space_group_name_H-M   'P 1'
#
loop_
_entity.id
_entity.type
_entity.pdbx_description
1 polymer ?
#
loop_
_entity_poly.entity_id
_entity_poly.type
_entity_poly.pdbx_seq_one_letter_code
_entity_poly.pdbx_strand_id
1 'polypeptide(L)'
;MTSEKLIEKFGLLLDMERKKQIAKRAKIRTLLKKLKQQKLTLKDRIGQEQNPQNRKRLKRNLKVIQAQRKKGIKLCKSIKCK
;
A
#
# COMPACT_ATOMS: atom_id res chain seq x y z
N MET A 1 -8.86 -9.95 -41.07
CA MET A 1 -9.32 -10.35 -39.71
C MET A 1 -10.81 -10.11 -39.65
N THR A 2 -11.60 -11.06 -39.15
CA THR A 2 -13.04 -10.88 -38.96
C THR A 2 -13.31 -10.05 -37.69
N SER A 3 -14.43 -9.34 -37.66
CA SER A 3 -14.83 -8.50 -36.52
C SER A 3 -14.85 -9.26 -35.19
N GLU A 4 -15.20 -10.55 -35.22
CA GLU A 4 -15.17 -11.45 -34.06
C GLU A 4 -13.78 -11.60 -33.44
N LYS A 5 -12.73 -11.78 -34.28
CA LYS A 5 -11.35 -11.87 -33.81
C LYS A 5 -10.83 -10.56 -33.21
N LEU A 6 -11.36 -9.41 -33.65
CA LEU A 6 -11.05 -8.11 -33.08
C LEU A 6 -11.70 -7.93 -31.70
N ILE A 7 -12.97 -8.32 -31.56
CA ILE A 7 -13.69 -8.29 -30.28
C ILE A 7 -13.01 -9.21 -29.26
N GLU A 8 -12.59 -10.41 -29.67
CA GLU A 8 -11.89 -11.36 -28.80
C GLU A 8 -10.55 -10.79 -28.30
N LYS A 9 -9.73 -10.22 -29.21
CA LYS A 9 -8.48 -9.54 -28.83
C LYS A 9 -8.72 -8.37 -27.89
N PHE A 10 -9.79 -7.61 -28.11
CA PHE A 10 -10.16 -6.49 -27.24
C PHE A 10 -10.58 -6.97 -25.85
N GLY A 11 -11.36 -8.05 -25.76
CA GLY A 11 -11.70 -8.70 -24.49
C GLY A 11 -10.47 -9.16 -23.71
N LEU A 12 -9.53 -9.82 -24.38
CA LEU A 12 -8.27 -10.25 -23.76
C LEU A 12 -7.43 -9.07 -23.25
N LEU A 13 -7.38 -7.96 -23.99
CA LEU A 13 -6.71 -6.73 -23.57
C LEU A 13 -7.35 -6.14 -22.31
N LEU A 14 -8.68 -6.02 -22.29
CA LEU A 14 -9.43 -5.51 -21.14
C LEU A 14 -9.23 -6.40 -19.90
N ASP A 15 -9.21 -7.71 -20.06
CA ASP A 15 -8.96 -8.65 -18.97
C ASP A 15 -7.53 -8.56 -18.43
N MET A 16 -6.53 -8.39 -19.30
CA MET A 16 -5.16 -8.15 -18.88
C MET A 16 -5.02 -6.86 -18.06
N GLU A 17 -5.67 -5.78 -18.49
CA GLU A 17 -5.70 -4.54 -17.72
C GLU A 17 -6.37 -4.73 -16.36
N ARG A 18 -7.51 -5.44 -16.31
CA ARG A 18 -8.21 -5.77 -15.07
C ARG A 18 -7.32 -6.57 -14.12
N LYS A 19 -6.63 -7.60 -14.60
CA LYS A 19 -5.69 -8.41 -13.79
C LYS A 19 -4.54 -7.54 -13.25
N LYS A 20 -3.95 -6.67 -14.08
CA LYS A 20 -2.90 -5.73 -13.65
C LYS A 20 -3.40 -4.78 -12.56
N GLN A 21 -4.63 -4.27 -12.68
CA GLN A 21 -5.24 -3.41 -11.66
C GLN A 21 -5.45 -4.16 -10.34
N ILE A 22 -5.97 -5.39 -10.37
CA ILE A 22 -6.15 -6.24 -9.18
C ILE A 22 -4.80 -6.46 -8.48
N ALA A 23 -3.76 -6.83 -9.22
CA ALA A 23 -2.43 -7.05 -8.68
C ALA A 23 -1.85 -5.78 -8.03
N LYS A 24 -2.04 -4.61 -8.66
CA LYS A 24 -1.61 -3.31 -8.12
C LYS A 24 -2.32 -3.00 -6.80
N ARG A 25 -3.64 -3.22 -6.74
CA ARG A 25 -4.45 -3.04 -5.52
C ARG A 25 -3.97 -3.96 -4.39
N ALA A 26 -3.71 -5.23 -4.71
CA ALA A 26 -3.21 -6.21 -3.74
C ALA A 26 -1.85 -5.79 -3.15
N LYS A 27 -0.90 -5.37 -4.00
CA LYS A 27 0.42 -4.87 -3.55
C LYS A 27 0.29 -3.67 -2.60
N ILE A 28 -0.59 -2.72 -2.91
CA ILE A 28 -0.85 -1.55 -2.06
C ILE A 28 -1.43 -1.96 -0.70
N ARG A 29 -2.39 -2.89 -0.68
CA ARG A 29 -2.93 -3.43 0.59
C ARG A 29 -1.85 -4.09 1.44
N THR A 30 -0.99 -4.90 0.84
CA THR A 30 0.12 -5.56 1.53
C THR A 30 1.09 -4.55 2.12
N LEU A 31 1.47 -3.52 1.36
CA LEU A 31 2.31 -2.42 1.86
C LEU A 31 1.65 -1.68 3.02
N LEU A 32 0.36 -1.37 2.92
CA LEU A 32 -0.39 -0.75 4.01
C LEU A 32 -0.47 -1.65 5.25
N LYS A 33 -0.60 -2.97 5.11
CA LYS A 33 -0.53 -3.91 6.24
C LYS A 33 0.85 -3.88 6.90
N LYS A 34 1.94 -3.94 6.12
CA LYS A 34 3.32 -3.85 6.63
C LYS A 34 3.57 -2.53 7.39
N LEU A 35 3.14 -1.40 6.84
CA LEU A 35 3.21 -0.10 7.53
C LEU A 35 2.38 -0.07 8.83
N LYS A 36 1.31 -0.89 8.95
CA LYS A 36 0.52 -1.00 10.20
C LYS A 36 1.35 -1.69 11.28
N GLN A 37 1.94 -2.82 10.91
CA GLN A 37 2.75 -3.64 11.81
C GLN A 37 3.97 -2.85 12.27
N GLN A 38 4.71 -2.22 11.35
CA GLN A 38 5.86 -1.37 11.72
C GLN A 38 5.47 -0.22 12.65
N LYS A 39 4.29 0.39 12.47
CA LYS A 39 3.78 1.43 13.39
C LYS A 39 3.59 0.87 14.81
N LEU A 40 3.04 -0.34 14.94
CA LEU A 40 2.85 -0.99 16.25
C LEU A 40 4.19 -1.31 16.88
N THR A 41 5.08 -2.00 16.16
CA THR A 41 6.42 -2.32 16.65
C THR A 41 7.22 -1.08 17.09
N LEU A 42 7.14 0.02 16.34
CA LEU A 42 7.78 1.28 16.74
C LEU A 42 7.17 1.88 18.00
N LYS A 43 5.85 1.79 18.18
CA LYS A 43 5.20 2.26 19.42
C LYS A 43 5.68 1.45 20.62
N ASP A 44 5.75 0.14 20.48
CA ASP A 44 6.19 -0.77 21.55
C ASP A 44 7.64 -0.47 21.93
N ARG A 45 8.52 -0.33 20.92
CA ARG A 45 9.92 0.08 21.12
C ARG A 45 10.05 1.44 21.80
N ILE A 46 9.22 2.43 21.45
CA ILE A 46 9.22 3.75 22.11
C ILE A 46 8.81 3.67 23.59
N GLY A 47 7.97 2.69 23.94
CA GLY A 47 7.56 2.44 25.32
C GLY A 47 8.66 1.82 26.18
N GLN A 48 9.47 0.95 25.57
CA GLN A 48 10.59 0.25 26.24
C GLN A 48 11.91 1.02 26.21
N GLU A 49 12.05 2.00 25.29
CA GLU A 49 13.29 2.77 25.12
C GLU A 49 13.52 3.77 26.25
N GLN A 50 14.57 3.52 27.03
CA GLN A 50 15.00 4.38 28.13
C GLN A 50 15.90 5.53 27.65
N ASN A 51 16.62 5.37 26.54
CA ASN A 51 17.50 6.41 26.03
C ASN A 51 16.67 7.52 25.32
N PRO A 52 16.72 8.78 25.79
CA PRO A 52 15.90 9.86 25.25
C PRO A 52 16.23 10.21 23.80
N GLN A 53 17.49 10.09 23.36
CA GLN A 53 17.89 10.36 21.98
C GLN A 53 17.34 9.29 21.03
N ASN A 54 17.47 8.02 21.40
CA ASN A 54 16.91 6.89 20.65
C ASN A 54 15.38 6.99 20.59
N ARG A 55 14.73 7.32 21.71
CA ARG A 55 13.29 7.52 21.78
C ARG A 55 12.82 8.65 20.85
N LYS A 56 13.58 9.75 20.76
CA LYS A 56 13.31 10.86 19.82
C LYS A 56 13.45 10.41 18.37
N ARG A 57 14.46 9.61 18.03
CA ARG A 57 14.65 9.03 16.69
C ARG A 57 13.51 8.10 16.31
N LEU A 58 13.11 7.19 17.20
CA LEU A 58 11.96 6.30 16.99
C LEU A 58 10.65 7.06 16.78
N LYS A 59 10.41 8.13 17.56
CA LYS A 59 9.24 9.02 17.38
C LYS A 59 9.24 9.70 16.00
N ARG A 60 10.40 10.14 15.49
CA ARG A 60 10.51 10.70 14.13
C ARG A 60 10.15 9.66 13.07
N ASN A 61 10.70 8.45 13.18
CA ASN A 61 10.38 7.34 12.28
C ASN A 61 8.88 6.99 12.31
N LEU A 62 8.27 7.01 13.49
CA LEU A 62 6.83 6.78 13.65
C LEU A 62 6.00 7.83 12.90
N LYS A 63 6.39 9.11 12.95
CA LYS A 63 5.72 10.19 12.19
C LYS A 63 5.81 9.96 10.68
N VAL A 64 6.98 9.56 10.18
CA VAL A 64 7.18 9.24 8.75
C VAL A 64 6.26 8.10 8.31
N ILE A 65 6.23 7.00 9.06
CA ILE A 65 5.35 5.85 8.76
C ILE A 65 3.88 6.26 8.77
N GLN A 66 3.45 7.10 9.71
CA GLN A 66 2.07 7.59 9.76
C GLN A 66 1.73 8.44 8.53
N ALA A 67 2.61 9.36 8.13
CA ALA A 67 2.43 10.19 6.95
C ALA A 67 2.37 9.34 5.67
N GLN A 68 3.29 8.40 5.50
CA GLN A 68 3.32 7.47 4.37
C GLN A 68 2.07 6.59 4.32
N ARG A 69 1.63 6.06 5.46
CA ARG A 69 0.38 5.29 5.53
C ARG A 69 -0.83 6.14 5.13
N LYS A 70 -0.92 7.39 5.57
CA LYS A 70 -2.01 8.31 5.19
C LYS A 70 -2.01 8.56 3.68
N LYS A 71 -0.83 8.79 3.08
CA LYS A 71 -0.68 8.91 1.62
C LYS A 71 -1.11 7.62 0.90
N GLY A 72 -0.68 6.46 1.38
CA GLY A 72 -1.06 5.17 0.83
C GLY A 72 -2.56 4.89 0.91
N ILE A 73 -3.23 5.25 2.02
CA ILE A 73 -4.69 5.14 2.14
C ILE A 73 -5.41 6.05 1.15
N LYS A 74 -4.94 7.30 0.95
CA LYS A 74 -5.50 8.20 -0.06
C LYS A 74 -5.40 7.60 -1.46
N LEU A 75 -4.24 7.07 -1.82
CA LEU A 75 -4.03 6.37 -3.10
C LEU A 75 -4.93 5.13 -3.22
N CYS A 76 -5.07 4.35 -2.15
CA CYS A 76 -5.93 3.17 -2.08
C CYS A 76 -7.40 3.53 -2.38
N LYS A 77 -7.87 4.68 -1.88
CA LYS A 77 -9.22 5.21 -2.18
C LYS A 77 -9.35 5.65 -3.64
N SER A 78 -8.37 6.36 -4.19
CA SER A 78 -8.45 6.87 -5.56
C SER A 78 -8.49 5.74 -6.62
N ILE A 79 -7.78 4.64 -6.38
CA ILE A 79 -7.78 3.49 -7.30
C ILE A 79 -8.86 2.44 -6.99
N LYS A 80 -9.81 2.75 -6.09
CA LYS A 80 -10.89 1.86 -5.65
C LYS A 80 -10.39 0.47 -5.23
N CYS A 81 -9.40 0.42 -4.34
CA CYS A 81 -9.02 -0.81 -3.63
C CYS A 81 -10.17 -1.28 -2.70
N LYS A 82 -11.33 -1.69 -3.22
CA LYS A 82 -12.40 -2.35 -2.45
C LYS A 82 -12.01 -3.78 -2.13
#